data_AF-A0AAI8VT41-F1
#
_entry.id   AF-A0AAI8VT41-F1
#
_cell.length_a   1.000
_cell.length_b   1.000
_cell.length_c   1.000
_cell.angle_alpha   90.00
_cell.angle_beta   90.00
_cell.angle_gamma   90.00
#
_symmetry.space_group_name_H-M   'P 1'
#
loop_
_entity.id
_entity.type
_entity.pdbx_description
1 polymer ?
#
loop_
_entity_poly.entity_id
_entity_poly.type
_entity_poly.pdbx_seq_one_letter_code
_entity_poly.pdbx_strand_id
1 'polypeptide(L)'
;MLGHYMPLLPVIAQEKHANYLRRYFADVHQLDADEIWIQICEGVDVSWFIRDFFLSYVNNSVHDRPCLGPDDSLQVRGINSAITVDGMWRSLIGMAEAGILQDRRHADPTNEDKWTSGHCWIEEELPDLMDLNRKQSFEKKEMTPEDIMVLLGTFWTQARHIPCLPQTRVAFHCAIFIAGIGGFRPGEVMNLKYRQVAFELVQDPRDPLKQRLSFCVTTIPYFKSLADILERPNLGQVDSLPLSWAAGMEDKEIIPIHYPTYLDPWHRTLLVAGLRDDTQRPYSLRVGAGGQLSGSLEEPPWRVTHDLVATAFGRGMAGDVADLFKSLRRLFLQRDPDAPLYSMEADIKALESRQDLTDLRAAYSDAVARTSSDDKDAKCVAGKIAWIRKTLAKEQLRKMRNDYFERTDRVRALGEVTTRAADHGTNPFKTFDPKGALAAEAIGQFVQRLDITEHEEGAVKLVT
;
A
#
# COMPACT_ATOMS: atom_id res chain seq x y z
N MET A 1 21.96 4.07 25.98
CA MET A 1 20.85 5.01 25.74
C MET A 1 20.36 4.85 24.30
N LEU A 2 19.73 3.71 24.00
CA LEU A 2 19.05 3.45 22.74
C LEU A 2 17.56 3.51 23.07
N GLY A 3 16.92 4.64 22.74
CA GLY A 3 15.48 4.80 22.88
C GLY A 3 14.77 3.91 21.85
N HIS A 4 14.03 2.91 22.34
CA HIS A 4 13.17 2.05 21.55
C HIS A 4 12.06 2.87 20.88
N TYR A 5 12.26 3.31 19.64
CA TYR A 5 11.16 3.75 18.78
C TYR A 5 10.43 2.52 18.24
N MET A 6 9.38 2.08 18.93
CA MET A 6 8.40 1.15 18.39
C MET A 6 7.64 1.86 17.24
N PRO A 7 7.56 1.29 16.03
CA PRO A 7 6.76 1.87 14.96
C PRO A 7 5.27 1.71 15.29
N LEU A 8 4.58 2.83 15.48
CA LEU A 8 3.13 2.89 15.66
C LEU A 8 2.43 2.24 14.45
N LEU A 9 1.83 1.06 14.66
CA LEU A 9 0.83 0.53 13.75
C LEU A 9 -0.41 1.43 13.81
N PRO A 10 -1.19 1.57 12.72
CA PRO A 10 -2.39 2.40 12.75
C PRO A 10 -3.37 1.89 13.81
N VAL A 11 -3.85 2.79 14.66
CA VAL A 11 -4.72 2.55 15.84
C VAL A 11 -5.90 1.60 15.53
N ILE A 12 -6.49 1.70 14.33
CA ILE A 12 -7.61 0.86 13.87
C ILE A 12 -7.23 -0.63 13.75
N ALA A 13 -6.00 -0.94 13.33
CA ALA A 13 -5.53 -2.32 13.25
C ALA A 13 -5.28 -2.89 14.65
N GLN A 14 -4.78 -2.05 15.55
CA GLN A 14 -4.56 -2.40 16.94
C GLN A 14 -5.88 -2.75 17.64
N GLU A 15 -6.90 -1.88 17.59
CA GLU A 15 -8.20 -2.13 18.23
C GLU A 15 -8.89 -3.43 17.77
N LYS A 16 -8.77 -3.78 16.48
CA LYS A 16 -9.31 -5.06 15.98
C LYS A 16 -8.62 -6.27 16.61
N HIS A 17 -7.30 -6.20 16.75
CA HIS A 17 -6.53 -7.27 17.37
C HIS A 17 -6.86 -7.42 18.86
N ALA A 18 -7.04 -6.31 19.59
CA ALA A 18 -7.46 -6.33 21.01
C ALA A 18 -8.85 -6.92 21.17
N ASN A 19 -9.81 -6.52 20.32
CA ASN A 19 -11.16 -7.06 20.38
C ASN A 19 -11.18 -8.56 20.09
N TYR A 20 -10.32 -9.02 19.18
CA TYR A 20 -10.17 -10.45 18.91
C TYR A 20 -9.58 -11.20 20.12
N LEU A 21 -8.52 -10.65 20.74
CA LEU A 21 -7.92 -11.18 21.97
C LEU A 21 -8.96 -11.27 23.10
N ARG A 22 -9.65 -10.17 23.40
CA ARG A 22 -10.67 -10.09 24.46
C ARG A 22 -11.78 -11.11 24.27
N ARG A 23 -12.30 -11.24 23.04
CA ARG A 23 -13.32 -12.26 22.74
C ARG A 23 -12.78 -13.67 22.93
N TYR A 24 -11.56 -13.95 22.46
CA TYR A 24 -10.97 -15.27 22.65
C TYR A 24 -10.88 -15.64 24.13
N PHE A 25 -10.30 -14.76 24.95
CA PHE A 25 -10.15 -15.02 26.37
C PHE A 25 -11.48 -15.13 27.10
N ALA A 26 -12.47 -14.29 26.77
CA ALA A 26 -13.79 -14.36 27.36
C ALA A 26 -14.54 -15.64 26.97
N ASP A 27 -14.52 -16.00 25.69
CA ASP A 27 -15.32 -17.11 25.16
C ASP A 27 -14.68 -18.48 25.42
N VAL A 28 -13.35 -18.58 25.34
CA VAL A 28 -12.61 -19.86 25.44
C VAL A 28 -12.14 -20.14 26.86
N HIS A 29 -11.64 -19.12 27.56
CA HIS A 29 -11.05 -19.28 28.89
C HIS A 29 -11.89 -18.69 30.02
N GLN A 30 -12.96 -17.92 29.72
CA GLN A 30 -13.75 -17.18 30.70
C GLN A 30 -12.90 -16.24 31.56
N LEU A 31 -11.90 -15.62 30.93
CA LEU A 31 -10.96 -14.70 31.57
C LEU A 31 -11.07 -13.30 30.99
N ASP A 32 -10.74 -12.31 31.83
CA ASP A 32 -10.51 -10.96 31.36
C ASP A 32 -9.12 -10.86 30.72
N ALA A 33 -9.07 -10.46 29.45
CA ALA A 33 -7.80 -10.31 28.74
C ALA A 33 -6.94 -9.17 29.31
N ASP A 34 -7.54 -8.15 29.91
CA ASP A 34 -6.80 -7.04 30.49
C ASP A 34 -6.07 -7.51 31.78
N GLU A 35 -6.68 -8.43 32.53
CA GLU A 35 -6.11 -9.08 33.71
C GLU A 35 -4.90 -9.98 33.37
N ILE A 36 -4.91 -10.63 32.20
CA ILE A 36 -3.77 -11.43 31.72
C ILE A 36 -2.51 -10.56 31.60
N TRP A 37 -2.64 -9.32 31.08
CA TRP A 37 -1.49 -8.41 30.98
C TRP A 37 -0.93 -8.01 32.33
N ILE A 38 -1.81 -7.79 33.31
CA ILE A 38 -1.42 -7.48 34.69
C ILE A 38 -0.67 -8.67 35.30
N GLN A 39 -1.21 -9.88 35.14
CA GLN A 39 -0.62 -11.11 35.67
C GLN A 39 0.78 -11.40 35.11
N ILE A 40 1.03 -11.08 33.83
CA ILE A 40 2.37 -11.14 33.22
C ILE A 40 3.36 -10.23 33.99
N CYS A 41 2.98 -8.99 34.24
CA CYS A 41 3.80 -8.02 34.98
C CYS A 41 3.96 -8.38 36.47
N GLU A 42 3.06 -9.20 37.01
CA GLU A 42 3.14 -9.74 38.37
C GLU A 42 4.00 -11.01 38.47
N GLY A 43 4.54 -11.50 37.35
CA GLY A 43 5.35 -12.72 37.31
C GLY A 43 4.52 -14.01 37.45
N VAL A 44 3.21 -13.93 37.26
CA VAL A 44 2.33 -15.10 37.19
C VAL A 44 2.52 -15.78 35.84
N ASP A 45 2.73 -17.09 35.84
CA ASP A 45 2.88 -17.85 34.60
C ASP A 45 1.53 -18.05 33.88
N VAL A 46 1.19 -17.08 33.04
CA VAL A 46 0.03 -17.12 32.11
C VAL A 46 0.45 -17.46 30.68
N SER A 47 1.69 -17.92 30.48
CA SER A 47 2.29 -18.14 29.16
C SER A 47 1.44 -19.10 28.32
N TRP A 48 0.84 -20.10 28.96
CA TRP A 48 0.02 -21.12 28.29
C TRP A 48 -1.23 -20.53 27.62
N PHE A 49 -1.89 -19.53 28.21
CA PHE A 49 -3.06 -18.92 27.60
C PHE A 49 -2.69 -18.12 26.35
N ILE A 50 -1.56 -17.40 26.41
CA ILE A 50 -1.02 -16.69 25.25
C ILE A 50 -0.61 -17.69 24.17
N ARG A 51 0.00 -18.82 24.56
CA ARG A 51 0.30 -19.93 23.64
C ARG A 51 -0.94 -20.42 22.94
N ASP A 52 -1.97 -20.75 23.70
CA ASP A 52 -3.21 -21.30 23.18
C ASP A 52 -3.92 -20.31 22.24
N PHE A 53 -3.95 -19.01 22.61
CA PHE A 53 -4.46 -17.96 21.75
C PHE A 53 -3.77 -17.91 20.37
N PHE A 54 -2.44 -17.91 20.33
CA PHE A 54 -1.72 -17.83 19.05
C PHE A 54 -1.81 -19.11 18.22
N LEU A 55 -1.84 -20.28 18.87
CA LEU A 55 -2.10 -21.55 18.20
C LEU A 55 -3.50 -21.55 17.56
N SER A 56 -4.50 -21.14 18.33
CA SER A 56 -5.88 -20.97 17.86
C SER A 56 -5.96 -19.96 16.71
N TYR A 57 -5.31 -18.80 16.83
CA TYR A 57 -5.28 -17.77 15.80
C TYR A 57 -4.73 -18.29 14.47
N VAL A 58 -3.64 -19.07 14.50
CA VAL A 58 -3.07 -19.69 13.29
C VAL A 58 -3.96 -20.81 12.76
N ASN A 59 -4.44 -21.71 13.60
CA ASN A 59 -5.28 -22.85 13.20
C ASN A 59 -6.62 -22.42 12.60
N ASN A 60 -7.27 -21.42 13.21
CA ASN A 60 -8.54 -20.89 12.74
C ASN A 60 -8.42 -20.01 11.49
N SER A 61 -7.20 -19.79 10.98
CA SER A 61 -7.00 -19.11 9.70
C SER A 61 -7.21 -20.02 8.48
N VAL A 62 -7.44 -21.32 8.70
CA VAL A 62 -7.76 -22.27 7.64
C VAL A 62 -9.16 -22.00 7.08
N HIS A 63 -9.25 -21.86 5.75
CA HIS A 63 -10.51 -21.63 5.06
C HIS A 63 -10.48 -22.27 3.67
N ASP A 64 -11.65 -22.59 3.14
CA ASP A 64 -11.81 -23.07 1.76
C ASP A 64 -11.59 -21.92 0.78
N ARG A 65 -10.71 -22.12 -0.20
CA ARG A 65 -10.47 -21.17 -1.30
C ARG A 65 -10.88 -21.79 -2.63
N PRO A 66 -11.67 -21.10 -3.48
CA PRO A 66 -12.11 -21.61 -4.76
C PRO A 66 -10.91 -21.85 -5.67
N CYS A 67 -10.92 -22.93 -6.44
CA CYS A 67 -9.82 -23.27 -7.33
C CYS A 67 -10.32 -23.69 -8.73
N LEU A 68 -9.44 -23.66 -9.72
CA LEU A 68 -9.72 -24.08 -11.10
C LEU A 68 -9.57 -25.59 -11.32
N GLY A 69 -9.27 -26.35 -10.26
CA GLY A 69 -9.03 -27.79 -10.32
C GLY A 69 -10.32 -28.60 -10.45
N PRO A 70 -10.22 -29.95 -10.40
CA PRO A 70 -11.38 -30.82 -10.38
C PRO A 70 -12.26 -30.61 -9.13
N ASP A 71 -11.66 -30.13 -8.04
CA ASP A 71 -12.36 -29.78 -6.81
C ASP A 71 -12.85 -28.32 -6.85
N ASP A 72 -14.02 -28.05 -6.28
CA ASP A 72 -14.58 -26.69 -6.24
C ASP A 72 -13.71 -25.74 -5.40
N SER A 73 -13.05 -26.27 -4.36
CA SER A 73 -12.23 -25.51 -3.44
C SER A 73 -11.07 -26.32 -2.86
N LEU A 74 -10.07 -25.62 -2.33
CA LEU A 74 -8.91 -26.18 -1.62
C LEU A 74 -8.81 -25.54 -0.24
N GLN A 75 -8.55 -26.32 0.79
CA GLN A 75 -8.25 -25.78 2.12
C GLN A 75 -6.89 -25.08 2.11
N VAL A 76 -6.88 -23.83 2.54
CA VAL A 76 -5.67 -23.02 2.66
C VAL A 76 -5.60 -22.35 4.02
N ARG A 77 -4.40 -22.34 4.62
CA ARG A 77 -4.13 -21.59 5.85
C ARG A 77 -3.80 -20.14 5.52
N GLY A 78 -4.60 -19.21 6.03
CA GLY A 78 -4.43 -17.77 5.78
C GLY A 78 -3.17 -17.20 6.44
N ILE A 79 -2.77 -17.72 7.60
CA ILE A 79 -1.57 -17.30 8.33
C ILE A 79 -0.48 -18.35 8.13
N ASN A 80 0.54 -17.99 7.37
CA ASN A 80 1.65 -18.88 7.02
C ASN A 80 3.02 -18.24 7.25
N SER A 81 3.08 -17.05 7.86
CA SER A 81 4.31 -16.30 8.05
C SER A 81 4.52 -15.93 9.52
N ALA A 82 5.74 -16.13 10.00
CA ALA A 82 6.14 -15.75 11.35
C ALA A 82 5.97 -14.24 11.58
N ILE A 83 6.28 -13.42 10.55
CA ILE A 83 6.16 -11.95 10.59
C ILE A 83 4.72 -11.50 10.84
N THR A 84 3.72 -12.23 10.32
CA THR A 84 2.31 -11.91 10.57
C THR A 84 1.96 -12.08 12.04
N VAL A 85 2.44 -13.15 12.66
CA VAL A 85 2.17 -13.44 14.07
C VAL A 85 2.95 -12.51 14.99
N ASP A 86 4.22 -12.24 14.68
CA ASP A 86 5.02 -11.22 15.36
C ASP A 86 4.36 -9.83 15.29
N GLY A 87 3.87 -9.44 14.11
CA GLY A 87 3.14 -8.18 13.94
C GLY A 87 1.87 -8.09 14.81
N MET A 88 1.13 -9.20 14.93
CA MET A 88 -0.01 -9.32 15.84
C MET A 88 0.44 -9.15 17.30
N TRP A 89 1.48 -9.86 17.72
CA TRP A 89 2.03 -9.77 19.07
C TRP A 89 2.49 -8.36 19.45
N ARG A 90 3.29 -7.72 18.59
CA ARG A 90 3.74 -6.32 18.78
C ARG A 90 2.58 -5.35 18.85
N SER A 91 1.54 -5.59 18.04
CA SER A 91 0.31 -4.79 18.07
C SER A 91 -0.42 -4.92 19.41
N LEU A 92 -0.50 -6.12 19.97
CA LEU A 92 -1.12 -6.39 21.26
C LEU A 92 -0.32 -5.76 22.42
N ILE A 93 1.00 -5.92 22.42
CA ILE A 93 1.89 -5.25 23.38
C ILE A 93 1.69 -3.74 23.34
N GLY A 94 1.73 -3.13 22.15
CA GLY A 94 1.61 -1.67 22.02
C GLY A 94 0.31 -1.12 22.61
N MET A 95 -0.78 -1.88 22.54
CA MET A 95 -2.04 -1.49 23.19
C MET A 95 -2.03 -1.70 24.70
N ALA A 96 -1.51 -2.82 25.17
CA ALA A 96 -1.38 -3.07 26.60
C ALA A 96 -0.53 -1.97 27.25
N GLU A 97 0.59 -1.60 26.60
CA GLU A 97 1.47 -0.51 27.04
C GLU A 97 0.77 0.85 27.06
N ALA A 98 0.02 1.21 26.01
CA ALA A 98 -0.63 2.52 25.88
C ALA A 98 -1.94 2.66 26.69
N GLY A 99 -2.53 1.56 27.16
CA GLY A 99 -3.77 1.56 27.94
C GLY A 99 -3.55 0.97 29.32
N ILE A 100 -3.66 -0.36 29.39
CA ILE A 100 -3.70 -1.13 30.66
C ILE A 100 -2.48 -0.83 31.55
N LEU A 101 -1.28 -0.94 31.00
CA LEU A 101 -0.03 -0.78 31.75
C LEU A 101 0.27 0.69 32.04
N GLN A 102 -0.06 1.60 31.13
CA GLN A 102 0.05 3.04 31.38
C GLN A 102 -0.83 3.45 32.56
N ASP A 103 -2.08 3.00 32.61
CA ASP A 103 -2.99 3.28 33.73
C ASP A 103 -2.45 2.72 35.06
N ARG A 104 -1.84 1.53 35.04
CA ARG A 104 -1.20 0.93 36.22
C ARG A 104 0.03 1.70 36.68
N ARG A 105 0.88 2.19 35.77
CA ARG A 105 2.02 3.08 36.09
C ARG A 105 1.55 4.38 36.74
N HIS A 106 0.42 4.94 36.28
CA HIS A 106 -0.15 6.14 36.89
C HIS A 106 -0.70 5.87 38.29
N ALA A 107 -1.25 4.67 38.53
CA ALA A 107 -1.78 4.26 39.83
C ALA A 107 -0.69 3.84 40.85
N ASP A 108 0.44 3.29 40.39
CA ASP A 108 1.59 2.90 41.20
C ASP A 108 2.91 3.43 40.61
N PRO A 109 3.20 4.73 40.79
CA PRO A 109 4.42 5.36 40.24
C PRO A 109 5.71 4.81 40.87
N THR A 110 5.62 4.24 42.06
CA THR A 110 6.78 3.71 42.79
C THR A 110 7.35 2.41 42.22
N ASN A 111 6.56 1.67 41.45
CA ASN A 111 6.96 0.43 40.79
C ASN A 111 6.79 0.51 39.26
N GLU A 112 7.07 1.66 38.65
CA GLU A 112 6.84 1.88 37.21
C GLU A 112 7.48 0.79 36.33
N ASP A 113 8.70 0.38 36.65
CA ASP A 113 9.47 -0.63 35.92
C ASP A 113 8.82 -2.03 35.93
N LYS A 114 7.99 -2.32 36.95
CA LYS A 114 7.25 -3.60 37.06
C LYS A 114 6.23 -3.74 35.93
N TRP A 115 5.64 -2.63 35.51
CA TRP A 115 4.54 -2.61 34.54
C TRP A 115 5.07 -2.55 33.11
N THR A 116 6.04 -3.39 32.77
CA THR A 116 6.60 -3.50 31.43
C THR A 116 6.35 -4.89 30.87
N SER A 117 6.02 -4.97 29.58
CA SER A 117 5.77 -6.25 28.91
C SER A 117 7.07 -7.04 28.68
N GLY A 118 7.09 -8.29 29.14
CA GLY A 118 8.25 -9.20 29.04
C GLY A 118 8.44 -9.83 27.65
N HIS A 119 9.66 -10.33 27.41
CA HIS A 119 10.02 -11.04 26.17
C HIS A 119 9.25 -12.35 26.00
N CYS A 120 8.77 -12.61 24.79
CA CYS A 120 7.87 -13.73 24.51
C CYS A 120 8.49 -14.75 23.55
N TRP A 121 8.31 -16.03 23.88
CA TRP A 121 8.62 -17.24 23.09
C TRP A 121 8.01 -17.27 21.67
N ILE A 122 7.08 -16.36 21.34
CA ILE A 122 6.39 -16.27 20.04
C ILE A 122 7.34 -16.10 18.86
N GLU A 123 8.44 -15.36 19.01
CA GLU A 123 9.37 -15.12 17.89
C GLU A 123 10.22 -16.35 17.55
N GLU A 124 10.48 -17.23 18.53
CA GLU A 124 11.43 -18.33 18.40
C GLU A 124 10.75 -19.69 18.24
N GLU A 125 9.75 -20.03 19.06
CA GLU A 125 9.18 -21.38 19.13
C GLU A 125 7.95 -21.56 18.23
N LEU A 126 7.05 -20.57 18.19
CA LEU A 126 5.78 -20.68 17.46
C LEU A 126 5.97 -20.91 15.95
N PRO A 127 6.96 -20.30 15.26
CA PRO A 127 7.18 -20.56 13.86
C PRO A 127 7.52 -22.02 13.56
N ASP A 128 8.28 -22.69 14.43
CA ASP A 128 8.65 -24.09 14.22
C ASP A 128 7.47 -25.01 14.54
N LEU A 129 6.72 -24.71 15.60
CA LEU A 129 5.55 -25.49 16.01
C LEU A 129 4.43 -25.50 14.96
N MET A 130 4.25 -24.38 14.25
CA MET A 130 3.17 -24.19 13.28
C MET A 130 3.63 -24.24 11.83
N ASP A 131 4.91 -24.56 11.58
CA ASP A 131 5.55 -24.52 10.25
C ASP A 131 5.27 -23.18 9.53
N LEU A 132 5.59 -22.07 10.21
CA LEU A 132 5.46 -20.73 9.68
C LEU A 132 6.72 -20.34 8.93
N ASN A 133 6.53 -19.72 7.77
CA ASN A 133 7.63 -19.23 6.96
C ASN A 133 8.32 -18.03 7.66
N ARG A 134 9.60 -18.20 8.00
CA ARG A 134 10.49 -17.16 8.52
C ARG A 134 11.11 -16.30 7.41
N LYS A 135 11.09 -16.77 6.16
CA LYS A 135 11.65 -16.02 5.02
C LYS A 135 10.73 -14.88 4.63
N GLN A 136 11.33 -13.79 4.18
CA GLN A 136 10.59 -12.68 3.60
C GLN A 136 9.74 -13.20 2.42
N SER A 137 8.43 -12.98 2.50
CA SER A 137 7.46 -13.52 1.53
C SER A 137 7.38 -12.71 0.23
N PHE A 138 8.24 -11.70 0.05
CA PHE A 138 8.25 -10.84 -1.12
C PHE A 138 9.67 -10.40 -1.45
N GLU A 139 9.96 -10.31 -2.74
CA GLU A 139 11.20 -9.74 -3.25
C GLU A 139 11.12 -8.22 -3.18
N LYS A 140 12.15 -7.57 -2.62
CA LYS A 140 12.27 -6.12 -2.69
C LYS A 140 12.71 -5.76 -4.11
N LYS A 141 11.95 -4.89 -4.78
CA LYS A 141 12.30 -4.33 -6.09
C LYS A 141 12.29 -2.82 -6.00
N GLU A 142 13.21 -2.20 -6.70
CA GLU A 142 13.28 -0.75 -6.86
C GLU A 142 12.24 -0.32 -7.90
N MET A 143 11.50 0.75 -7.63
CA MET A 143 10.74 1.49 -8.63
C MET A 143 11.47 2.81 -8.89
N THR A 144 12.07 2.96 -10.08
CA THR A 144 12.82 4.18 -10.43
C THR A 144 11.89 5.34 -10.79
N PRO A 145 12.39 6.58 -10.94
CA PRO A 145 11.58 7.69 -11.46
C PRO A 145 10.93 7.37 -12.82
N GLU A 146 11.65 6.69 -13.72
CA GLU A 146 11.11 6.26 -15.01
C GLU A 146 9.97 5.24 -14.83
N ASP A 147 10.13 4.28 -13.92
CA ASP A 147 9.07 3.33 -13.59
C ASP A 147 7.82 4.03 -13.03
N ILE A 148 7.99 5.06 -12.20
CA ILE A 148 6.90 5.89 -11.67
C ILE A 148 6.18 6.61 -12.82
N MET A 149 6.93 7.18 -13.76
CA MET A 149 6.35 7.84 -14.94
C MET A 149 5.58 6.85 -15.81
N VAL A 150 6.08 5.63 -16.02
CA VAL A 150 5.35 4.58 -16.74
C VAL A 150 4.09 4.15 -15.98
N LEU A 151 4.17 4.00 -14.65
CA LEU A 151 3.03 3.67 -13.79
C LEU A 151 1.94 4.74 -13.89
N LEU A 152 2.28 6.00 -13.67
CA LEU A 152 1.33 7.12 -13.73
C LEU A 152 0.81 7.34 -15.15
N GLY A 153 1.68 7.25 -16.16
CA GLY A 153 1.29 7.30 -17.57
C GLY A 153 0.26 6.22 -17.90
N THR A 154 0.49 4.97 -17.49
CA THR A 154 -0.47 3.87 -17.64
C THR A 154 -1.76 4.17 -16.89
N PHE A 155 -1.65 4.65 -15.65
CA PHE A 155 -2.80 4.94 -14.79
C PHE A 155 -3.78 5.92 -15.44
N TRP A 156 -3.28 6.97 -16.07
CA TRP A 156 -4.10 7.98 -16.75
C TRP A 156 -4.51 7.58 -18.16
N THR A 157 -3.60 7.05 -18.98
CA THR A 157 -3.88 6.75 -20.40
C THR A 157 -4.66 5.46 -20.63
N GLN A 158 -4.70 4.55 -19.64
CA GLN A 158 -5.47 3.31 -19.69
C GLN A 158 -6.63 3.34 -18.68
N ALA A 159 -7.21 4.52 -18.42
CA ALA A 159 -8.24 4.71 -17.40
C ALA A 159 -9.46 3.80 -17.59
N ARG A 160 -9.84 3.49 -18.83
CA ARG A 160 -10.89 2.49 -19.13
C ARG A 160 -10.65 1.11 -18.50
N HIS A 161 -9.38 0.73 -18.30
CA HIS A 161 -8.99 -0.55 -17.70
C HIS A 161 -8.70 -0.43 -16.20
N ILE A 162 -8.66 0.78 -15.64
CA ILE A 162 -8.34 1.06 -14.24
C ILE A 162 -9.47 1.91 -13.63
N PRO A 163 -10.65 1.30 -13.39
CA PRO A 163 -11.83 2.05 -12.94
C PRO A 163 -11.71 2.47 -11.47
N CYS A 164 -11.76 3.78 -11.23
CA CYS A 164 -11.84 4.41 -9.90
C CYS A 164 -12.58 5.75 -10.01
N LEU A 165 -13.02 6.30 -8.87
CA LEU A 165 -13.63 7.62 -8.84
C LEU A 165 -12.60 8.70 -9.20
N PRO A 166 -13.01 9.84 -9.80
CA PRO A 166 -12.08 10.94 -10.13
C PRO A 166 -11.27 11.44 -8.93
N GLN A 167 -11.91 11.57 -7.76
CA GLN A 167 -11.24 11.99 -6.52
C GLN A 167 -10.19 10.96 -6.07
N THR A 168 -10.53 9.66 -6.11
CA THR A 168 -9.59 8.58 -5.84
C THR A 168 -8.42 8.60 -6.81
N ARG A 169 -8.66 8.94 -8.08
CA ARG A 169 -7.61 9.02 -9.10
C ARG A 169 -6.57 10.08 -8.77
N VAL A 170 -7.03 11.29 -8.46
CA VAL A 170 -6.15 12.40 -8.06
C VAL A 170 -5.42 12.06 -6.76
N ALA A 171 -6.13 11.58 -5.74
CA ALA A 171 -5.54 11.20 -4.46
C ALA A 171 -4.47 10.09 -4.61
N PHE A 172 -4.74 9.08 -5.43
CA PHE A 172 -3.78 8.02 -5.73
C PHE A 172 -2.52 8.58 -6.42
N HIS A 173 -2.67 9.43 -7.45
CA HIS A 173 -1.53 10.09 -8.09
C HIS A 173 -0.68 10.83 -7.06
N CYS A 174 -1.29 11.72 -6.26
CA CYS A 174 -0.57 12.48 -5.23
C CYS A 174 0.18 11.56 -4.25
N ALA A 175 -0.45 10.45 -3.83
CA ALA A 175 0.19 9.48 -2.94
C ALA A 175 1.42 8.82 -3.56
N ILE A 176 1.34 8.43 -4.84
CA ILE A 176 2.47 7.85 -5.58
C ILE A 176 3.63 8.85 -5.68
N PHE A 177 3.33 10.11 -5.99
CA PHE A 177 4.33 11.14 -6.16
C PHE A 177 5.07 11.44 -4.84
N ILE A 178 4.33 11.65 -3.75
CA ILE A 178 4.91 11.90 -2.42
C ILE A 178 5.72 10.68 -1.93
N ALA A 179 5.19 9.47 -2.09
CA ALA A 179 5.88 8.25 -1.69
C ALA A 179 7.14 7.98 -2.53
N GLY A 180 7.11 8.28 -3.84
CA GLY A 180 8.23 8.13 -4.75
C GLY A 180 9.37 9.11 -4.47
N ILE A 181 9.05 10.35 -4.11
CA ILE A 181 10.06 11.38 -3.78
C ILE A 181 10.65 11.13 -2.39
N GLY A 182 9.81 10.90 -1.39
CA GLY A 182 10.23 10.89 0.01
C GLY A 182 10.49 9.51 0.62
N GLY A 183 10.16 8.43 -0.09
CA GLY A 183 10.34 7.06 0.42
C GLY A 183 9.50 6.72 1.65
N PHE A 184 8.41 7.46 1.85
CA PHE A 184 7.50 7.26 2.97
C PHE A 184 6.80 5.90 2.88
N ARG A 185 6.43 5.35 4.04
CA ARG A 185 5.54 4.18 4.06
C ARG A 185 4.17 4.62 3.52
N PRO A 186 3.45 3.76 2.78
CA PRO A 186 2.12 4.11 2.30
C PRO A 186 1.18 4.60 3.42
N GLY A 187 1.23 3.93 4.58
CA GLY A 187 0.48 4.32 5.78
C GLY A 187 0.80 5.73 6.27
N GLU A 188 2.05 6.17 6.16
CA GLU A 188 2.45 7.53 6.55
C GLU A 188 1.90 8.56 5.55
N VAL A 189 1.94 8.24 4.25
CA VAL A 189 1.46 9.13 3.19
C VAL A 189 -0.05 9.38 3.28
N MET A 190 -0.85 8.34 3.53
CA MET A 190 -2.30 8.48 3.61
C MET A 190 -2.78 9.11 4.92
N ASN A 191 -2.05 8.89 6.02
CA ASN A 191 -2.36 9.53 7.31
C ASN A 191 -1.67 10.90 7.45
N LEU A 192 -1.04 11.41 6.40
CA LEU A 192 -0.37 12.70 6.43
C LEU A 192 -1.40 13.81 6.61
N LYS A 193 -1.38 14.43 7.78
CA LYS A 193 -2.29 15.52 8.13
C LYS A 193 -1.73 16.86 7.69
N TYR A 194 -2.63 17.82 7.45
CA TYR A 194 -2.23 19.19 7.12
C TYR A 194 -1.26 19.76 8.16
N ARG A 195 -1.48 19.56 9.46
CA ARG A 195 -0.55 20.02 10.52
C ARG A 195 0.89 19.51 10.43
N GLN A 196 1.13 18.45 9.66
CA GLN A 196 2.46 17.83 9.48
C GLN A 196 3.17 18.35 8.22
N VAL A 197 2.50 19.16 7.41
CA VAL A 197 3.01 19.79 6.19
C VAL A 197 2.79 21.28 6.30
N ALA A 198 3.56 22.07 5.57
CA ALA A 198 3.25 23.45 5.32
C ALA A 198 4.14 24.01 4.20
N PHE A 199 4.06 25.31 4.03
CA PHE A 199 4.58 26.01 2.88
C PHE A 199 5.28 27.29 3.30
N GLU A 200 6.42 27.56 2.68
CA GLU A 200 7.17 28.78 2.86
C GLU A 200 7.34 29.46 1.50
N LEU A 201 7.13 30.77 1.47
CA LEU A 201 7.54 31.58 0.34
C LEU A 201 9.00 31.98 0.57
N VAL A 202 9.90 31.64 -0.34
CA VAL A 202 11.32 31.98 -0.21
C VAL A 202 11.78 32.87 -1.36
N GLN A 203 12.87 33.61 -1.16
CA GLN A 203 13.55 34.27 -2.27
C GLN A 203 14.19 33.23 -3.20
N ASP A 204 14.17 33.44 -4.51
CA ASP A 204 14.88 32.55 -5.43
C ASP A 204 16.39 32.70 -5.18
N PRO A 205 17.10 31.63 -4.76
CA PRO A 205 18.54 31.70 -4.49
C PRO A 205 19.39 32.04 -5.73
N ARG A 206 18.80 32.00 -6.94
CA ARG A 206 19.46 32.37 -8.21
C ARG A 206 19.09 33.77 -8.71
N ASP A 207 18.02 34.37 -8.20
CA ASP A 207 17.54 35.69 -8.61
C ASP A 207 16.75 36.35 -7.46
N PRO A 208 17.39 37.17 -6.61
CA PRO A 208 16.76 37.79 -5.43
C PRO A 208 15.56 38.70 -5.74
N LEU A 209 15.38 39.07 -7.01
CA LEU A 209 14.23 39.86 -7.47
C LEU A 209 13.02 39.00 -7.83
N LYS A 210 13.17 37.66 -7.84
CA LYS A 210 12.10 36.71 -8.09
C LYS A 210 11.78 35.90 -6.84
N GLN A 211 10.49 35.75 -6.61
CA GLN A 211 9.97 34.91 -5.55
C GLN A 211 9.74 33.51 -6.11
N ARG A 212 10.12 32.49 -5.36
CA ARG A 212 9.81 31.10 -5.69
C ARG A 212 9.15 30.44 -4.49
N LEU A 213 8.10 29.67 -4.75
CA LEU A 213 7.59 28.73 -3.75
C LEU A 213 8.64 27.62 -3.60
N SER A 214 9.27 27.53 -2.43
CA SER A 214 10.09 26.38 -2.06
C SER A 214 9.33 25.59 -1.00
N PHE A 215 9.34 24.27 -1.13
CA PHE A 215 8.64 23.40 -0.19
C PHE A 215 9.44 23.32 1.13
N CYS A 216 8.95 24.01 2.17
CA CYS A 216 9.30 23.84 3.59
C CYS A 216 8.11 24.34 4.44
N VAL A 217 7.96 23.85 5.68
CA VAL A 217 6.68 23.63 6.38
C VAL A 217 6.46 24.54 7.62
N THR A 218 5.84 25.75 7.54
CA THR A 218 4.77 26.38 8.44
C THR A 218 4.38 27.80 7.99
N THR A 219 3.65 28.67 8.75
CA THR A 219 2.29 29.18 8.37
C THR A 219 1.91 30.73 8.63
N ILE A 220 1.36 31.63 7.71
CA ILE A 220 0.67 33.02 7.89
C ILE A 220 -0.64 33.28 7.04
N PRO A 221 -1.64 34.15 7.43
CA PRO A 221 -3.06 34.13 6.97
C PRO A 221 -3.63 35.30 6.11
N TYR A 222 -2.88 36.02 5.25
CA TYR A 222 -3.37 37.28 4.64
C TYR A 222 -3.80 37.27 3.15
N PHE A 223 -3.66 36.17 2.41
CA PHE A 223 -3.81 36.17 0.94
C PHE A 223 -5.12 35.53 0.47
N LYS A 224 -5.76 36.13 -0.55
CA LYS A 224 -7.05 35.70 -1.08
C LYS A 224 -6.92 34.78 -2.30
N SER A 225 -5.74 34.70 -2.92
CA SER A 225 -5.47 33.89 -4.10
C SER A 225 -3.98 33.48 -4.22
N LEU A 226 -3.68 32.50 -5.08
CA LEU A 226 -2.30 32.11 -5.40
C LEU A 226 -1.53 33.25 -6.09
N ALA A 227 -2.20 34.01 -6.96
CA ALA A 227 -1.60 35.19 -7.60
C ALA A 227 -1.20 36.23 -6.54
N ASP A 228 -2.06 36.45 -5.53
CA ASP A 228 -1.71 37.34 -4.42
C ASP A 228 -0.45 36.87 -3.70
N ILE A 229 -0.29 35.56 -3.42
CA ILE A 229 0.90 34.99 -2.76
C ILE A 229 2.18 35.20 -3.58
N LEU A 230 2.09 35.04 -4.90
CA LEU A 230 3.24 35.13 -5.82
C LEU A 230 3.65 36.57 -6.13
N GLU A 231 2.73 37.52 -6.02
CA GLU A 231 2.97 38.95 -6.29
C GLU A 231 3.14 39.78 -5.01
N ARG A 232 2.65 39.27 -3.87
CA ARG A 232 2.69 39.88 -2.54
C ARG A 232 2.85 38.76 -1.50
N PRO A 233 3.91 38.76 -0.70
CA PRO A 233 4.55 39.91 -0.07
C PRO A 233 5.97 40.18 -0.59
N ASN A 234 6.45 41.42 -0.47
CA ASN A 234 7.88 41.70 -0.63
C ASN A 234 8.62 41.17 0.61
N LEU A 235 9.44 40.14 0.41
CA LEU A 235 10.19 39.49 1.49
C LEU A 235 11.28 40.40 2.11
N GLY A 236 11.67 41.49 1.45
CA GLY A 236 12.60 42.48 2.01
C GLY A 236 13.91 41.83 2.48
N GLN A 237 14.15 41.83 3.80
CA GLN A 237 15.35 41.29 4.46
C GLN A 237 15.18 39.88 5.05
N VAL A 238 13.99 39.27 4.97
CA VAL A 238 13.78 37.89 5.44
C VAL A 238 13.84 36.91 4.27
N ASP A 239 14.51 35.78 4.47
CA ASP A 239 14.75 34.78 3.42
C ASP A 239 13.51 33.91 3.14
N SER A 240 12.60 33.81 4.11
CA SER A 240 11.40 32.96 4.03
C SER A 240 10.21 33.56 4.78
N LEU A 241 9.00 33.36 4.23
CA LEU A 241 7.73 33.65 4.90
C LEU A 241 6.88 32.38 5.04
N PRO A 242 6.58 31.94 6.28
CA PRO A 242 5.68 30.81 6.53
C PRO A 242 4.21 31.07 6.06
N LEU A 243 3.43 30.09 5.51
CA LEU A 243 2.02 30.18 5.00
C LEU A 243 0.93 29.27 5.64
N SER A 244 -0.16 29.85 6.21
CA SER A 244 -1.04 29.21 7.21
C SER A 244 -2.08 28.26 6.67
N TRP A 245 -2.33 27.14 7.35
CA TRP A 245 -3.55 26.36 7.12
C TRP A 245 -4.75 27.13 7.67
N ALA A 246 -5.87 27.04 6.96
CA ALA A 246 -7.12 27.59 7.46
C ALA A 246 -7.58 26.80 8.69
N ALA A 247 -8.15 27.50 9.68
CA ALA A 247 -8.63 26.88 10.91
C ALA A 247 -9.60 25.71 10.62
N GLY A 248 -9.36 24.58 11.26
CA GLY A 248 -10.13 23.34 11.10
C GLY A 248 -9.67 22.46 9.93
N MET A 249 -8.57 22.81 9.24
CA MET A 249 -7.94 21.96 8.23
C MET A 249 -6.82 21.09 8.80
N GLU A 250 -6.21 21.51 9.89
CA GLU A 250 -4.96 21.00 10.46
C GLU A 250 -5.00 19.49 10.72
N ASP A 251 -6.13 18.97 11.20
CA ASP A 251 -6.29 17.56 11.53
C ASP A 251 -6.83 16.70 10.38
N LYS A 252 -7.17 17.31 9.23
CA LYS A 252 -7.63 16.57 8.05
C LYS A 252 -6.44 15.91 7.35
N GLU A 253 -6.71 14.78 6.71
CA GLU A 253 -5.76 14.10 5.82
C GLU A 253 -5.57 14.93 4.54
N ILE A 254 -4.31 15.14 4.13
CA ILE A 254 -3.97 15.84 2.89
C ILE A 254 -4.39 15.02 1.68
N ILE A 255 -4.24 13.69 1.78
CA ILE A 255 -4.58 12.76 0.72
C ILE A 255 -5.76 11.91 1.23
N PRO A 256 -7.00 12.26 0.86
CA PRO A 256 -8.19 11.60 1.38
C PRO A 256 -8.42 10.25 0.66
N ILE A 257 -7.51 9.29 0.90
CA ILE A 257 -7.60 7.92 0.37
C ILE A 257 -7.22 6.92 1.45
N HIS A 258 -8.12 5.98 1.72
CA HIS A 258 -7.83 4.89 2.65
C HIS A 258 -7.01 3.79 1.96
N TYR A 259 -6.24 3.05 2.76
CA TYR A 259 -5.31 2.04 2.24
C TYR A 259 -5.93 0.98 1.32
N PRO A 260 -7.11 0.39 1.62
CA PRO A 260 -7.73 -0.55 0.69
C PRO A 260 -8.06 0.09 -0.66
N THR A 261 -8.56 1.32 -0.64
CA THR A 261 -8.88 2.12 -1.83
C THR A 261 -7.64 2.54 -2.61
N TYR A 262 -6.48 2.63 -1.95
CA TYR A 262 -5.17 2.87 -2.58
C TYR A 262 -4.59 1.60 -3.23
N LEU A 263 -4.74 0.43 -2.61
CA LEU A 263 -4.18 -0.83 -3.13
C LEU A 263 -4.88 -1.33 -4.40
N ASP A 264 -6.18 -1.09 -4.53
CA ASP A 264 -6.95 -1.47 -5.72
C ASP A 264 -6.40 -0.85 -7.03
N PRO A 265 -6.29 0.49 -7.16
CA PRO A 265 -5.69 1.11 -8.33
C PRO A 265 -4.20 0.78 -8.47
N TRP A 266 -3.46 0.59 -7.38
CA TRP A 266 -2.06 0.14 -7.43
C TRP A 266 -1.91 -1.19 -8.19
N HIS A 267 -2.51 -2.26 -7.68
CA HIS A 267 -2.38 -3.59 -8.29
C HIS A 267 -2.99 -3.61 -9.70
N ARG A 268 -4.10 -2.90 -9.90
CA ARG A 268 -4.73 -2.84 -11.22
C ARG A 268 -3.84 -2.12 -12.24
N THR A 269 -3.14 -1.06 -11.84
CA THR A 269 -2.21 -0.34 -12.74
C THR A 269 -1.01 -1.21 -13.08
N LEU A 270 -0.43 -1.96 -12.13
CA LEU A 270 0.67 -2.89 -12.42
C LEU A 270 0.26 -3.97 -13.43
N LEU A 271 -0.93 -4.54 -13.24
CA LEU A 271 -1.51 -5.52 -14.16
C LEU A 271 -1.69 -4.93 -15.58
N VAL A 272 -2.26 -3.72 -15.67
CA VAL A 272 -2.51 -3.02 -16.95
C VAL A 272 -1.23 -2.55 -17.61
N ALA A 273 -0.20 -2.20 -16.84
CA ALA A 273 1.14 -1.87 -17.34
C ALA A 273 1.88 -3.09 -17.90
N GLY A 274 1.35 -4.29 -17.71
CA GLY A 274 1.89 -5.52 -18.28
C GLY A 274 2.94 -6.20 -17.42
N LEU A 275 3.00 -5.94 -16.11
CA LEU A 275 4.00 -6.55 -15.25
C LEU A 275 3.77 -8.05 -15.07
N ARG A 276 4.85 -8.84 -15.13
CA ARG A 276 4.83 -10.27 -14.83
C ARG A 276 4.44 -10.55 -13.38
N ASP A 277 4.93 -9.72 -12.48
CA ASP A 277 4.62 -9.75 -11.05
C ASP A 277 3.81 -8.51 -10.68
N ASP A 278 2.49 -8.63 -10.77
CA ASP A 278 1.52 -7.60 -10.40
C ASP A 278 1.19 -7.60 -8.89
N THR A 279 1.83 -8.50 -8.12
CA THR A 279 1.69 -8.61 -6.67
C THR A 279 2.67 -7.72 -5.90
N GLN A 280 3.51 -7.01 -6.64
CA GLN A 280 4.48 -6.06 -6.11
C GLN A 280 3.80 -5.04 -5.20
N ARG A 281 4.45 -4.76 -4.08
CA ARG A 281 3.90 -3.89 -3.04
C ARG A 281 4.29 -2.44 -3.32
N PRO A 282 3.48 -1.46 -2.88
CA PRO A 282 3.85 -0.04 -2.89
C PRO A 282 5.20 0.29 -2.23
N TYR A 283 5.72 -0.64 -1.41
CA TYR A 283 7.05 -0.57 -0.82
C TYR A 283 8.18 -0.41 -1.85
N SER A 284 7.97 -0.79 -3.13
CA SER A 284 8.96 -0.56 -4.19
C SER A 284 9.30 0.92 -4.41
N LEU A 285 8.34 1.83 -4.19
CA LEU A 285 8.56 3.29 -4.21
C LEU A 285 9.58 3.72 -3.15
N ARG A 286 9.46 3.15 -1.95
CA ARG A 286 10.38 3.41 -0.84
C ARG A 286 11.78 2.86 -1.11
N VAL A 287 11.88 1.69 -1.74
CA VAL A 287 13.17 1.14 -2.17
C VAL A 287 13.82 2.08 -3.20
N GLY A 288 13.04 2.57 -4.18
CA GLY A 288 13.46 3.60 -5.15
C GLY A 288 14.02 4.86 -4.49
N ALA A 289 13.22 5.50 -3.64
CA ALA A 289 13.63 6.69 -2.92
C ALA A 289 14.87 6.49 -2.03
N GLY A 290 15.07 5.29 -1.49
CA GLY A 290 16.28 4.96 -0.72
C GLY A 290 17.55 5.00 -1.55
N GLY A 291 17.48 4.63 -2.84
CA GLY A 291 18.62 4.67 -3.76
C GLY A 291 18.80 6.02 -4.47
N GLN A 292 17.75 6.84 -4.52
CA GLN A 292 17.75 8.14 -5.19
C GLN A 292 16.90 9.15 -4.43
N LEU A 293 17.28 9.51 -3.19
CA LEU A 293 16.55 10.56 -2.48
C LEU A 293 16.83 11.90 -3.15
N SER A 294 15.78 12.53 -3.66
CA SER A 294 15.78 13.95 -4.03
C SER A 294 15.18 14.76 -2.89
N GLY A 295 16.00 15.17 -1.92
CA GLY A 295 15.54 15.99 -0.78
C GLY A 295 16.68 16.48 0.12
N SER A 296 16.45 17.56 0.87
CA SER A 296 17.36 18.02 1.91
C SER A 296 16.95 17.43 3.25
N LEU A 297 17.89 16.82 3.98
CA LEU A 297 17.67 16.35 5.36
C LEU A 297 18.13 17.36 6.42
N GLU A 298 18.84 18.41 6.00
CA GLU A 298 19.34 19.49 6.86
C GLU A 298 19.03 20.86 6.24
N GLU A 299 19.11 21.93 7.03
CA GLU A 299 18.70 23.30 6.70
C GLU A 299 19.10 23.75 5.26
N PRO A 300 18.25 24.52 4.55
CA PRO A 300 18.58 25.01 3.20
C PRO A 300 19.90 25.81 3.20
N PRO A 301 20.74 25.73 2.14
CA PRO A 301 20.34 25.56 0.74
C PRO A 301 21.04 24.41 -0.01
N TRP A 302 21.34 23.28 0.63
CA TRP A 302 22.07 22.19 -0.04
C TRP A 302 21.10 21.15 -0.60
N ARG A 303 21.00 21.05 -1.94
CA ARG A 303 20.39 19.88 -2.59
C ARG A 303 21.31 18.68 -2.39
N VAL A 304 20.98 17.85 -1.42
CA VAL A 304 21.70 16.62 -1.08
C VAL A 304 21.12 15.49 -1.95
N THR A 305 21.63 15.31 -3.17
CA THR A 305 21.48 14.03 -3.89
C THR A 305 22.41 13.03 -3.21
N HIS A 306 21.96 12.37 -2.15
CA HIS A 306 22.76 11.36 -1.47
C HIS A 306 22.09 10.01 -1.51
N ASP A 307 22.90 8.99 -1.69
CA ASP A 307 22.58 7.62 -1.34
C ASP A 307 22.33 7.55 0.18
N LEU A 308 21.05 7.43 0.56
CA LEU A 308 20.66 7.38 1.96
C LEU A 308 21.24 6.18 2.70
N VAL A 309 21.55 5.11 1.98
CA VAL A 309 22.18 3.93 2.58
C VAL A 309 23.62 4.28 2.99
N ALA A 310 24.35 4.97 2.11
CA ALA A 310 25.69 5.47 2.43
C ALA A 310 25.67 6.50 3.58
N THR A 311 24.66 7.36 3.63
CA THR A 311 24.49 8.35 4.70
C THR A 311 24.10 7.69 6.03
N ALA A 312 23.16 6.74 6.04
CA ALA A 312 22.64 6.12 7.27
C ALA A 312 23.61 5.13 7.92
N PHE A 313 24.40 4.41 7.12
CA PHE A 313 25.28 3.33 7.61
C PHE A 313 26.77 3.67 7.50
N GLY A 314 27.12 4.79 6.87
CA GLY A 314 28.50 5.18 6.59
C GLY A 314 29.13 4.37 5.45
N ARG A 315 30.09 4.98 4.72
CA ARG A 315 30.73 4.36 3.54
C ARG A 315 31.41 3.02 3.81
N GLY A 316 31.83 2.77 5.05
CA GLY A 316 32.50 1.53 5.45
C GLY A 316 31.55 0.33 5.60
N MET A 317 30.29 0.54 5.99
CA MET A 317 29.30 -0.54 6.14
C MET A 317 28.28 -0.62 5.01
N ALA A 318 28.06 0.48 4.29
CA ALA A 318 27.15 0.51 3.15
C ALA A 318 27.67 -0.31 1.94
N GLY A 319 29.00 -0.45 1.80
CA GLY A 319 29.62 -1.14 0.65
C GLY A 319 29.37 -0.41 -0.67
N ASP A 320 29.59 -1.10 -1.81
CA ASP A 320 29.18 -0.60 -3.12
C ASP A 320 27.68 -0.84 -3.33
N VAL A 321 26.88 0.13 -2.87
CA VAL A 321 25.41 0.08 -2.96
C VAL A 321 24.91 0.17 -4.41
N ALA A 322 25.76 0.58 -5.36
CA ALA A 322 25.36 0.70 -6.76
C ALA A 322 25.04 -0.66 -7.37
N ASP A 323 25.79 -1.71 -7.03
CA ASP A 323 25.51 -3.07 -7.52
C ASP A 323 24.24 -3.67 -6.89
N LEU A 324 23.97 -3.33 -5.62
CA LEU A 324 22.69 -3.67 -4.98
C LEU A 324 21.53 -3.02 -5.73
N PHE A 325 21.54 -1.70 -5.93
CA PHE A 325 20.45 -1.03 -6.65
C PHE A 325 20.34 -1.47 -8.11
N LYS A 326 21.45 -1.68 -8.84
CA LYS A 326 21.42 -2.32 -10.17
C LYS A 326 20.68 -3.67 -10.16
N SER A 327 20.85 -4.48 -9.11
CA SER A 327 20.13 -5.74 -8.98
C SER A 327 18.63 -5.56 -8.68
N LEU A 328 18.26 -4.49 -7.96
CA LEU A 328 16.89 -4.17 -7.57
C LEU A 328 16.08 -3.47 -8.69
N ARG A 329 16.75 -2.80 -9.65
CA ARG A 329 16.16 -2.14 -10.84
C ARG A 329 15.63 -3.14 -11.86
N ARG A 330 14.56 -3.85 -11.52
CA ARG A 330 13.98 -4.88 -12.40
C ARG A 330 12.47 -4.81 -12.52
N LEU A 331 11.82 -3.85 -11.87
CA LEU A 331 10.37 -3.88 -11.69
C LEU A 331 9.61 -3.76 -13.01
N PHE A 332 9.92 -2.78 -13.87
CA PHE A 332 9.26 -2.60 -15.17
C PHE A 332 10.07 -3.14 -16.35
N LEU A 333 11.31 -3.62 -16.15
CA LEU A 333 12.15 -4.14 -17.23
C LEU A 333 11.53 -5.32 -17.98
N GLN A 334 10.75 -6.15 -17.29
CA GLN A 334 10.12 -7.34 -17.85
C GLN A 334 8.65 -7.15 -18.22
N ARG A 335 8.17 -5.89 -18.28
CA ARG A 335 6.78 -5.59 -18.61
C ARG A 335 6.51 -5.92 -20.08
N ASP A 336 5.27 -6.28 -20.36
CA ASP A 336 4.77 -6.47 -21.71
C ASP A 336 3.37 -5.86 -21.84
N PRO A 337 3.22 -4.71 -22.53
CA PRO A 337 1.92 -4.02 -22.70
C PRO A 337 0.84 -4.90 -23.34
N ASP A 338 1.24 -5.90 -24.11
CA ASP A 338 0.32 -6.82 -24.80
C ASP A 338 -0.10 -8.00 -23.91
N ALA A 339 0.34 -8.05 -22.65
CA ALA A 339 -0.03 -9.12 -21.74
C ALA A 339 -1.55 -9.13 -21.45
N PRO A 340 -2.20 -10.31 -21.38
CA PRO A 340 -3.65 -10.42 -21.18
C PRO A 340 -4.18 -9.67 -19.96
N LEU A 341 -5.30 -8.96 -20.11
CA LEU A 341 -5.91 -8.14 -19.04
C LEU A 341 -7.21 -8.72 -18.48
N TYR A 342 -7.93 -9.49 -19.30
CA TYR A 342 -9.20 -10.10 -18.97
C TYR A 342 -9.22 -11.57 -19.40
N SER A 343 -10.09 -12.36 -18.76
CA SER A 343 -10.41 -13.71 -19.20
C SER A 343 -11.17 -13.69 -20.53
N MET A 344 -11.05 -14.75 -21.31
CA MET A 344 -11.83 -14.89 -22.55
C MET A 344 -13.31 -15.10 -22.24
N GLU A 345 -14.20 -14.72 -23.16
CA GLU A 345 -15.65 -14.92 -23.05
C GLU A 345 -16.01 -16.40 -22.82
N ALA A 346 -15.30 -17.32 -23.48
CA ALA A 346 -15.50 -18.75 -23.30
C ALA A 346 -15.13 -19.21 -21.88
N ASP A 347 -14.05 -18.67 -21.31
CA ASP A 347 -13.62 -18.98 -19.94
C ASP A 347 -14.62 -18.44 -18.92
N ILE A 348 -15.13 -17.23 -19.13
CA ILE A 348 -16.16 -16.64 -18.29
C ILE A 348 -17.40 -17.54 -18.31
N LYS A 349 -17.88 -17.95 -19.49
CA LYS A 349 -19.02 -18.87 -19.60
C LYS A 349 -18.77 -20.21 -18.90
N ALA A 350 -17.57 -20.77 -19.04
CA ALA A 350 -17.19 -22.00 -18.35
C ALA A 350 -17.24 -21.83 -16.82
N LEU A 351 -16.70 -20.73 -16.30
CA LEU A 351 -16.78 -20.41 -14.87
C LEU A 351 -18.23 -20.26 -14.41
N GLU A 352 -19.05 -19.53 -15.16
CA GLU A 352 -20.46 -19.30 -14.83
C GLU A 352 -21.32 -20.58 -14.88
N SER A 353 -20.83 -21.63 -15.55
CA SER A 353 -21.51 -22.93 -15.67
C SER A 353 -21.11 -23.95 -14.60
N ARG A 354 -20.22 -23.61 -13.67
CA ARG A 354 -19.84 -24.52 -12.57
C ARG A 354 -21.03 -24.85 -11.66
N GLN A 355 -21.01 -26.07 -11.11
CA GLN A 355 -22.09 -26.57 -10.26
C GLN A 355 -22.20 -25.75 -8.96
N ASP A 356 -21.08 -25.46 -8.30
CA ASP A 356 -21.04 -24.66 -7.06
C ASP A 356 -21.72 -23.28 -7.21
N LEU A 357 -21.45 -22.59 -8.32
CA LEU A 357 -22.08 -21.30 -8.63
C LEU A 357 -23.55 -21.44 -9.03
N THR A 358 -23.91 -22.51 -9.72
CA THR A 358 -25.30 -22.81 -10.09
C THR A 358 -26.15 -23.07 -8.85
N ASP A 359 -25.64 -23.88 -7.92
CA ASP A 359 -26.31 -24.20 -6.66
C ASP A 359 -26.46 -22.96 -5.77
N LEU A 360 -25.41 -22.13 -5.67
CA LEU A 360 -25.48 -20.87 -4.91
C LEU A 360 -26.49 -19.89 -5.53
N ARG A 361 -26.63 -19.87 -6.86
CA ARG A 361 -27.64 -19.04 -7.53
C ARG A 361 -29.06 -19.52 -7.23
N ALA A 362 -29.28 -20.83 -7.28
CA ALA A 362 -30.57 -21.41 -6.88
C ALA A 362 -30.89 -21.05 -5.42
N ALA A 363 -29.93 -21.23 -4.50
CA ALA A 363 -30.09 -20.86 -3.09
C ALA A 363 -30.37 -19.36 -2.89
N TYR A 364 -29.72 -18.49 -3.68
CA TYR A 364 -30.00 -17.05 -3.67
C TYR A 364 -31.42 -16.76 -4.15
N SER A 365 -31.84 -17.33 -5.27
CA SER A 365 -33.20 -17.18 -5.79
C SER A 365 -34.26 -17.65 -4.77
N ASP A 366 -34.02 -18.77 -4.11
CA ASP A 366 -34.91 -19.30 -3.06
C ASP A 366 -34.95 -18.39 -1.81
N ALA A 367 -33.80 -17.84 -1.41
CA ALA A 367 -33.73 -16.88 -0.30
C ALA A 367 -34.53 -15.60 -0.61
N VAL A 368 -34.35 -15.06 -1.82
CA VAL A 368 -35.07 -13.86 -2.28
C VAL A 368 -36.57 -14.12 -2.40
N ALA A 369 -36.97 -15.28 -2.93
CA ALA A 369 -38.38 -15.64 -3.06
C ALA A 369 -39.09 -15.77 -1.71
N ARG A 370 -38.39 -16.22 -0.67
CA ARG A 370 -38.93 -16.34 0.70
C ARG A 370 -38.95 -15.01 1.47
N THR A 371 -38.02 -14.11 1.17
CA THR A 371 -37.80 -12.88 1.94
C THR A 371 -37.70 -11.67 1.01
N SER A 372 -36.47 -11.18 0.76
CA SER A 372 -36.16 -10.15 -0.22
C SER A 372 -34.66 -10.20 -0.56
N SER A 373 -34.24 -9.48 -1.60
CA SER A 373 -32.81 -9.29 -1.90
C SER A 373 -32.04 -8.53 -0.82
N ASP A 374 -32.75 -7.83 0.06
CA ASP A 374 -32.14 -7.08 1.15
C ASP A 374 -31.93 -7.88 2.43
N ASP A 375 -32.45 -9.10 2.48
CA ASP A 375 -32.28 -10.02 3.59
C ASP A 375 -30.80 -10.41 3.81
N LYS A 376 -30.44 -10.66 5.07
CA LYS A 376 -29.06 -10.98 5.46
C LYS A 376 -28.56 -12.26 4.79
N ASP A 377 -29.41 -13.28 4.66
CA ASP A 377 -29.02 -14.56 4.08
C ASP A 377 -28.86 -14.44 2.57
N ALA A 378 -29.77 -13.72 1.91
CA ALA A 378 -29.65 -13.40 0.48
C ALA A 378 -28.36 -12.62 0.18
N LYS A 379 -28.04 -11.59 0.99
CA LYS A 379 -26.78 -10.83 0.89
C LYS A 379 -25.55 -11.70 1.14
N CYS A 380 -25.60 -12.64 2.09
CA CYS A 380 -24.52 -13.57 2.37
C CYS A 380 -24.23 -14.46 1.16
N VAL A 381 -25.26 -15.08 0.57
CA VAL A 381 -25.13 -15.93 -0.62
C VAL A 381 -24.62 -15.12 -1.82
N ALA A 382 -25.18 -13.92 -2.06
CA ALA A 382 -24.72 -13.04 -3.12
C ALA A 382 -23.23 -12.65 -2.95
N GLY A 383 -22.80 -12.37 -1.71
CA GLY A 383 -21.41 -12.11 -1.37
C GLY A 383 -20.50 -13.31 -1.67
N LYS A 384 -20.94 -14.52 -1.33
CA LYS A 384 -20.21 -15.76 -1.64
C LYS A 384 -20.07 -15.98 -3.14
N ILE A 385 -21.13 -15.79 -3.92
CA ILE A 385 -21.10 -15.85 -5.40
C ILE A 385 -20.08 -14.85 -5.94
N ALA A 386 -20.15 -13.59 -5.50
CA ALA A 386 -19.24 -12.53 -5.97
C ALA A 386 -17.77 -12.86 -5.64
N TRP A 387 -17.50 -13.39 -4.46
CA TRP A 387 -16.17 -13.79 -4.03
C TRP A 387 -15.62 -14.97 -4.83
N ILE A 388 -16.42 -16.02 -5.08
CA ILE A 388 -16.01 -17.17 -5.92
C ILE A 388 -15.67 -16.67 -7.33
N ARG A 389 -16.57 -15.91 -7.96
CA ARG A 389 -16.36 -15.36 -9.32
C ARG A 389 -15.10 -14.53 -9.40
N LYS A 390 -14.87 -13.61 -8.45
CA LYS A 390 -13.68 -12.76 -8.41
C LYS A 390 -12.40 -13.58 -8.24
N THR A 391 -12.43 -14.61 -7.40
CA THR A 391 -11.26 -15.46 -7.11
C THR A 391 -10.90 -16.31 -8.32
N LEU A 392 -11.88 -17.02 -8.90
CA LEU A 392 -11.65 -17.87 -10.07
C LEU A 392 -11.23 -17.07 -11.30
N ALA A 393 -11.83 -15.91 -11.54
CA ALA A 393 -11.42 -15.03 -12.63
C ALA A 393 -9.96 -14.57 -12.48
N LYS A 394 -9.52 -14.25 -11.25
CA LYS A 394 -8.13 -13.89 -10.97
C LYS A 394 -7.17 -15.05 -11.22
N GLU A 395 -7.51 -16.26 -10.77
CA GLU A 395 -6.67 -17.45 -11.02
C GLU A 395 -6.62 -17.79 -12.52
N GLN A 396 -7.74 -17.65 -13.24
CA GLN A 396 -7.79 -17.90 -14.68
C GLN A 396 -6.90 -16.91 -15.44
N LEU A 397 -7.02 -15.62 -15.12
CA LEU A 397 -6.17 -14.59 -15.70
C LEU A 397 -4.68 -14.84 -15.40
N ARG A 398 -4.35 -15.27 -14.18
CA ARG A 398 -2.98 -15.63 -13.81
C ARG A 398 -2.46 -16.77 -14.67
N LYS A 399 -3.23 -17.84 -14.85
CA LYS A 399 -2.88 -18.96 -15.73
C LYS A 399 -2.64 -18.50 -17.17
N MET A 400 -3.57 -17.73 -17.74
CA MET A 400 -3.44 -17.18 -19.09
C MET A 400 -2.20 -16.30 -19.26
N ARG A 401 -1.88 -15.46 -18.27
CA ARG A 401 -0.69 -14.61 -18.30
C ARG A 401 0.59 -15.43 -18.19
N ASN A 402 0.62 -16.47 -17.37
CA ASN A 402 1.77 -17.37 -17.30
C ASN A 402 2.02 -18.05 -18.66
N ASP A 403 0.97 -18.63 -19.26
CA ASP A 403 1.06 -19.26 -20.58
C ASP A 403 1.48 -18.27 -21.68
N TYR A 404 0.99 -17.03 -21.60
CA TYR A 404 1.40 -15.93 -22.47
C TYR A 404 2.91 -15.66 -22.33
N PHE A 405 3.37 -15.41 -21.11
CA PHE A 405 4.75 -15.03 -20.86
C PHE A 405 5.74 -16.16 -21.20
N GLU A 406 5.40 -17.42 -20.92
CA GLU A 406 6.20 -18.58 -21.31
C GLU A 406 6.35 -18.69 -22.83
N ARG A 407 5.24 -18.54 -23.57
CA ARG A 407 5.25 -18.53 -25.04
C ARG A 407 6.08 -17.38 -25.58
N THR A 408 5.85 -16.18 -25.07
CA THR A 408 6.54 -14.96 -25.49
C THR A 408 8.05 -15.05 -25.24
N ASP A 409 8.46 -15.59 -24.09
CA ASP A 409 9.88 -15.83 -23.80
C ASP A 409 10.50 -16.84 -24.76
N ARG A 410 9.78 -17.92 -25.09
CA ARG A 410 10.23 -18.91 -26.08
C ARG A 410 10.43 -18.29 -27.46
N VAL A 411 9.47 -17.50 -27.94
CA VAL A 411 9.54 -16.81 -29.25
C VAL A 411 10.71 -15.82 -29.27
N ARG A 412 10.87 -15.01 -28.21
CA ARG A 412 11.99 -14.06 -28.08
C ARG A 412 13.35 -14.77 -28.03
N ALA A 413 13.45 -15.91 -27.34
CA ALA A 413 14.66 -16.71 -27.29
C ALA A 413 15.05 -17.30 -28.66
N LEU A 414 14.08 -17.48 -29.56
CA LEU A 414 14.30 -17.89 -30.95
C LEU A 414 14.62 -16.71 -31.89
N GLY A 415 14.64 -15.47 -31.39
CA GLY A 415 14.86 -14.26 -32.20
C GLY A 415 13.67 -13.87 -33.06
N GLU A 416 12.49 -14.43 -32.81
CA GLU A 416 11.26 -14.16 -33.56
C GLU A 416 10.50 -12.98 -32.99
N VAL A 417 9.77 -12.26 -33.85
CA VAL A 417 8.91 -11.15 -33.43
C VAL A 417 7.61 -11.70 -32.86
N THR A 418 7.26 -11.27 -31.65
CA THR A 418 5.99 -11.59 -31.00
C THR A 418 4.86 -10.86 -31.73
N THR A 419 4.26 -11.51 -32.72
CA THR A 419 3.15 -10.96 -33.51
C THR A 419 1.81 -11.36 -32.91
N ARG A 420 1.36 -10.60 -31.90
CA ARG A 420 -0.08 -10.46 -31.58
C ARG A 420 -0.27 -9.34 -30.56
N ALA A 421 -1.00 -8.28 -30.95
CA ALA A 421 -1.77 -7.53 -29.96
C ALA A 421 -2.74 -8.53 -29.36
N ALA A 422 -2.62 -8.81 -28.06
CA ALA A 422 -3.60 -9.67 -27.42
C ALA A 422 -4.97 -9.00 -27.54
N ASP A 423 -5.95 -9.75 -28.02
CA ASP A 423 -7.35 -9.39 -27.77
C ASP A 423 -7.47 -9.28 -26.25
N HIS A 424 -7.64 -8.05 -25.75
CA HIS A 424 -7.62 -7.81 -24.31
C HIS A 424 -8.75 -8.56 -23.60
N GLY A 425 -9.68 -9.17 -24.34
CA GLY A 425 -10.86 -9.86 -23.83
C GLY A 425 -11.92 -8.87 -23.40
N THR A 426 -13.11 -9.37 -23.05
CA THR A 426 -14.19 -8.55 -22.52
C THR A 426 -13.89 -8.21 -21.06
N ASN A 427 -13.91 -6.93 -20.68
CA ASN A 427 -13.85 -6.55 -19.27
C ASN A 427 -15.09 -7.11 -18.55
N PRO A 428 -14.97 -8.17 -17.72
CA PRO A 428 -16.15 -8.83 -17.18
C PRO A 428 -16.66 -8.15 -15.92
N PHE A 429 -15.88 -7.24 -15.34
CA PHE A 429 -16.05 -6.79 -13.96
C PHE A 429 -15.75 -5.29 -13.81
N LYS A 430 -16.70 -4.48 -14.26
CA LYS A 430 -17.17 -3.20 -13.68
C LYS A 430 -17.86 -2.41 -14.78
N THR A 431 -19.01 -1.83 -14.45
CA THR A 431 -19.49 -0.63 -15.14
C THR A 431 -18.45 0.46 -14.92
N PHE A 432 -17.65 0.76 -15.94
CA PHE A 432 -16.79 1.95 -15.90
C PHE A 432 -17.63 3.16 -16.34
N ASP A 433 -17.36 4.32 -15.76
CA ASP A 433 -17.92 5.57 -16.28
C ASP A 433 -17.15 5.98 -17.54
N PRO A 434 -17.74 5.88 -18.75
CA PRO A 434 -17.03 6.16 -19.98
C PRO A 434 -16.60 7.63 -20.07
N LYS A 435 -17.39 8.55 -19.49
CA LYS A 435 -17.07 9.99 -19.52
C LYS A 435 -15.88 10.29 -18.62
N GLY A 436 -15.87 9.75 -17.40
CA GLY A 436 -14.75 9.88 -16.47
C GLY A 436 -13.46 9.24 -17.01
N ALA A 437 -13.56 8.10 -17.69
CA ALA A 437 -12.41 7.46 -18.33
C ALA A 437 -11.83 8.33 -19.46
N LEU A 438 -12.67 8.83 -20.38
CA LEU A 438 -12.24 9.73 -21.46
C LEU A 438 -11.59 11.01 -20.92
N ALA A 439 -12.16 11.60 -19.88
CA ALA A 439 -11.58 12.79 -19.24
C ALA A 439 -10.20 12.50 -18.64
N ALA A 440 -10.05 11.36 -17.94
CA ALA A 440 -8.76 10.95 -17.39
C ALA A 440 -7.72 10.67 -18.49
N GLU A 441 -8.12 10.03 -19.58
CA GLU A 441 -7.25 9.75 -20.72
C GLU A 441 -6.79 11.07 -21.40
N ALA A 442 -7.70 12.04 -21.56
CA ALA A 442 -7.36 13.36 -22.06
C ALA A 442 -6.35 14.10 -21.17
N ILE A 443 -6.52 14.03 -19.85
CA ILE A 443 -5.56 14.59 -18.87
C ILE A 443 -4.20 13.88 -19.02
N GLY A 444 -4.19 12.55 -19.10
CA GLY A 444 -2.96 11.77 -19.28
C GLY A 444 -2.20 12.16 -20.54
N GLN A 445 -2.91 12.29 -21.67
CA GLN A 445 -2.33 12.74 -22.93
C GLN A 445 -1.80 14.18 -22.85
N PHE A 446 -2.49 15.07 -22.13
CA PHE A 446 -2.05 16.45 -21.94
C PHE A 446 -0.74 16.51 -21.13
N VAL A 447 -0.66 15.79 -20.00
CA VAL A 447 0.55 15.73 -19.16
C VAL A 447 1.74 15.18 -19.95
N GLN A 448 1.55 14.10 -20.72
CA GLN A 448 2.61 13.52 -21.55
C GLN A 448 3.12 14.47 -22.64
N ARG A 449 2.27 15.36 -23.17
CA ARG A 449 2.70 16.34 -24.18
C ARG A 449 3.52 17.48 -23.58
N LEU A 450 3.22 17.89 -22.35
CA LEU A 450 3.98 18.94 -21.66
C LEU A 450 5.43 18.52 -21.39
N ASP A 451 5.64 17.26 -20.98
CA ASP A 451 6.98 16.68 -20.78
C ASP A 451 7.82 16.72 -22.07
N ILE A 452 7.20 16.52 -23.25
CA ILE A 452 7.89 16.54 -24.54
C ILE A 452 8.33 17.96 -24.92
N THR A 453 7.46 18.95 -24.73
CA THR A 453 7.78 20.35 -25.06
C THR A 453 8.89 20.95 -24.18
N GLU A 454 8.96 20.59 -22.89
CA GLU A 454 10.06 21.05 -22.03
C GLU A 454 11.41 20.39 -22.37
N HIS A 455 11.39 19.13 -22.80
CA HIS A 455 12.60 18.44 -23.27
C HIS A 455 13.13 19.01 -24.60
N GLU A 456 12.25 19.42 -25.52
CA GLU A 456 12.66 20.07 -26.77
C GLU A 456 13.21 21.50 -26.55
N GLU A 457 12.59 22.31 -25.69
CA GLU A 457 13.12 23.64 -25.35
C GLU A 457 14.43 23.59 -24.54
N GLY A 458 14.61 22.57 -23.70
CA GLY A 458 15.86 22.32 -22.98
C GLY A 458 17.00 21.86 -23.89
N ALA A 459 16.71 21.06 -24.92
CA ALA A 459 17.69 20.62 -25.91
C ALA A 459 18.13 21.76 -26.85
N VAL A 460 17.22 22.68 -27.21
CA VAL A 460 17.54 23.84 -28.05
C VAL A 460 18.44 24.85 -27.31
N LYS A 461 18.34 24.97 -25.98
CA LYS A 461 19.19 25.86 -25.17
C LYS A 461 20.61 25.33 -24.88
N LEU A 462 20.92 24.09 -25.25
CA LEU A 462 22.28 23.52 -25.14
C LEU A 462 23.08 23.59 -26.45
N VAL A 463 22.50 24.15 -27.53
CA VAL A 463 23.15 24.27 -28.86
C VAL A 463 23.19 25.72 -29.38
N THR A 464 23.03 26.72 -28.51
CA THR A 464 23.28 28.14 -28.86
C THR A 464 24.16 28.83 -27.86
#